data_AF-A0A7S0RT68-F1
#
_entry.id   AF-A0A7S0RT68-F1
#
_cell.length_a   1.000
_cell.length_b   1.000
_cell.length_c   1.000
_cell.angle_alpha   90.00
_cell.angle_beta   90.00
_cell.angle_gamma   90.00
#
_symmetry.space_group_name_H-M   'P 1'
#
loop_
_entity.id
_entity.type
_entity.pdbx_description
1 polymer ?
#
loop_
_entity_poly.entity_id
_entity_poly.type
_entity_poly.pdbx_seq_one_letter_code
_entity_poly.pdbx_strand_id
1 'polypeptide(L)'
;AGGLVSALKGVSTYKTVWIGWPGIWVKPGKEREALATILMQEGCIPVWIDPTLLDMYYNGFCNSVLWQLFHYVPLNIDSWQKMSEHRAMQMQWQAYQVANQKFADVVLEHYVPGDIMWVQDYHL
;
A
#
# COMPACT_ATOMS: atom_id res chain seq x y z
N ALA A 1 -10.61 2.14 -14.21
CA ALA A 1 -11.72 1.45 -13.51
C ALA A 1 -11.18 0.16 -12.92
N GLY A 2 -11.50 -0.15 -11.65
CA GLY A 2 -11.06 -1.37 -10.97
C GLY A 2 -12.16 -1.85 -10.02
N GLY A 3 -12.18 -3.14 -9.70
CA GLY A 3 -13.27 -3.77 -8.93
C GLY A 3 -13.54 -3.08 -7.58
N LEU A 4 -12.47 -2.67 -6.88
CA LEU A 4 -12.57 -1.97 -5.60
C LEU A 4 -13.23 -0.58 -5.71
N VAL A 5 -12.92 0.18 -6.77
CA VAL A 5 -13.53 1.49 -7.02
C VAL A 5 -15.03 1.35 -7.25
N SER A 6 -15.46 0.32 -7.99
CA SER A 6 -16.88 0.04 -8.21
C SER A 6 -17.59 -0.38 -6.94
N ALA A 7 -16.97 -1.23 -6.12
CA ALA A 7 -17.53 -1.69 -4.84
C ALA A 7 -17.74 -0.51 -3.88
N LEU A 8 -16.75 0.36 -3.73
CA LEU A 8 -16.81 1.49 -2.80
C LEU A 8 -17.80 2.57 -3.25
N LYS A 9 -17.96 2.81 -4.55
CA LYS A 9 -19.05 3.67 -5.07
C LYS A 9 -20.44 3.13 -4.75
N GLY A 10 -20.57 1.83 -4.54
CA GLY A 10 -21.83 1.19 -4.12
C GLY A 10 -22.16 1.40 -2.64
N VAL A 11 -21.18 1.76 -1.80
CA VAL A 11 -21.36 2.02 -0.37
C VAL A 11 -21.74 3.49 -0.18
N SER A 12 -23.00 3.83 -0.47
CA SER A 12 -23.51 5.21 -0.34
C SER A 12 -24.03 5.55 1.05
N THR A 13 -24.19 4.56 1.93
CA THR A 13 -24.74 4.74 3.29
C THR A 13 -23.75 5.39 4.25
N TYR A 14 -22.45 5.32 3.96
CA TYR A 14 -21.39 5.86 4.81
C TYR A 14 -20.65 6.98 4.09
N LYS A 15 -20.30 8.03 4.84
CA LYS A 15 -19.26 8.96 4.38
C LYS A 15 -17.95 8.18 4.34
N THR A 16 -17.44 7.94 3.14
CA THR A 16 -16.25 7.12 2.93
C THR A 16 -15.06 7.99 2.62
N VAL A 17 -13.91 7.65 3.20
CA VAL A 17 -12.60 8.23 2.87
C VAL A 17 -11.69 7.09 2.43
N TRP A 18 -10.91 7.33 1.38
CA TRP A 18 -9.96 6.38 0.85
C TRP A 18 -8.55 6.76 1.24
N ILE A 19 -7.88 5.94 2.04
CA ILE A 19 -6.45 6.10 2.37
C ILE A 19 -5.63 5.17 1.48
N GLY A 20 -4.72 5.71 0.67
CA GLY A 20 -4.07 4.91 -0.38
C GLY A 20 -2.84 5.55 -1.00
N TRP A 21 -1.98 4.73 -1.61
CA TRP A 21 -0.88 5.22 -2.44
C TRP A 21 -1.45 5.80 -3.76
N PRO A 22 -1.12 7.05 -4.15
CA PRO A 22 -1.71 7.73 -5.31
C PRO A 22 -1.19 7.21 -6.67
N GLY A 23 -0.38 6.16 -6.71
CA GLY A 23 0.20 5.61 -7.94
C GLY A 23 1.40 6.38 -8.49
N ILE A 24 1.77 7.51 -7.87
CA ILE A 24 2.90 8.35 -8.28
C ILE A 24 3.68 8.84 -7.06
N TRP A 25 5.00 8.89 -7.19
CA TRP A 25 5.85 9.58 -6.23
C TRP A 25 6.03 11.04 -6.63
N VAL A 26 5.68 11.93 -5.72
CA VAL A 26 5.96 13.36 -5.81
C VAL A 26 6.91 13.73 -4.68
N LYS A 27 8.00 14.44 -5.01
CA LYS A 27 8.95 14.92 -4.01
C LYS A 27 8.25 15.86 -3.02
N PRO A 28 8.66 15.87 -1.74
CA PRO A 28 8.15 16.86 -0.78
C PRO A 28 8.31 18.30 -1.30
N GLY A 29 7.25 19.09 -1.18
CA GLY A 29 7.20 20.46 -1.67
C GLY A 29 5.79 20.84 -2.13
N LYS A 30 5.68 22.04 -2.72
CA LYS A 30 4.39 22.66 -3.10
C LYS A 30 3.52 21.79 -4.02
N GLU A 31 4.14 21.06 -4.94
CA GLU A 31 3.41 20.18 -5.86
C GLU A 31 2.75 19.01 -5.14
N ARG A 32 3.45 18.40 -4.17
CA ARG A 32 2.88 17.35 -3.33
C ARG A 32 1.71 17.89 -2.51
N GLU A 33 1.87 19.06 -1.90
CA GLU A 33 0.84 19.69 -1.07
C GLU A 33 -0.41 20.04 -1.90
N ALA A 34 -0.22 20.58 -3.10
CA ALA A 34 -1.31 20.86 -4.03
C ALA A 34 -2.05 19.57 -4.43
N LEU A 35 -1.32 18.50 -4.78
CA LEU A 35 -1.92 17.21 -5.11
C LEU A 35 -2.67 16.61 -3.92
N ALA A 36 -2.09 16.65 -2.71
CA ALA A 36 -2.75 16.17 -1.50
C ALA A 36 -4.08 16.91 -1.25
N THR A 37 -4.08 18.24 -1.44
CA THR A 37 -5.29 19.07 -1.30
C THR A 37 -6.39 18.65 -2.27
N ILE A 38 -6.04 18.44 -3.55
CA ILE A 38 -6.99 18.00 -4.57
C ILE A 38 -7.54 16.60 -4.23
N LEU A 39 -6.68 15.66 -3.82
CA LEU A 39 -7.12 14.32 -3.43
C LEU A 39 -8.07 14.35 -2.24
N MET A 40 -7.79 15.17 -1.22
CA MET A 40 -8.65 15.28 -0.03
C MET A 40 -10.05 15.81 -0.38
N GLN A 41 -10.16 16.72 -1.34
CA GLN A 41 -11.45 17.21 -1.85
C GLN A 41 -12.29 16.10 -2.49
N GLU A 42 -11.62 15.11 -3.09
CA GLU A 42 -12.24 13.91 -3.67
C GLU A 42 -12.40 12.76 -2.64
N GLY A 43 -12.18 13.02 -1.35
CA GLY A 43 -12.27 12.01 -0.30
C GLY A 43 -11.13 11.00 -0.30
N CYS A 44 -10.00 11.31 -0.94
CA CYS A 44 -8.79 10.49 -0.98
C CYS A 44 -7.67 11.10 -0.14
N ILE A 45 -7.01 10.31 0.70
CA ILE A 45 -5.85 10.73 1.50
C ILE A 45 -4.63 9.95 1.00
N PRO A 46 -3.60 10.63 0.47
CA PRO A 46 -2.45 9.96 -0.09
C PRO A 46 -1.50 9.45 0.99
N VAL A 47 -1.07 8.19 0.87
CA VAL A 47 0.08 7.63 1.58
C VAL A 47 1.29 7.72 0.67
N TRP A 48 2.29 8.49 1.10
CA TRP A 48 3.49 8.75 0.32
C TRP A 48 4.57 7.70 0.58
N ILE A 49 4.87 6.91 -0.46
CA ILE A 49 5.90 5.86 -0.43
C ILE A 49 6.97 6.24 -1.45
N ASP A 50 8.21 6.34 -1.01
CA ASP A 50 9.32 6.65 -1.92
C ASP A 50 9.58 5.48 -2.89
N PRO A 51 10.16 5.73 -4.07
CA PRO A 51 10.31 4.69 -5.08
C PRO A 51 11.14 3.49 -4.64
N THR A 52 12.14 3.70 -3.77
CA THR A 52 13.02 2.64 -3.28
C THR A 52 12.27 1.73 -2.31
N LEU A 53 11.54 2.32 -1.36
CA LEU A 53 10.66 1.57 -0.47
C LEU A 53 9.57 0.84 -1.26
N LEU A 54 8.93 1.51 -2.21
CA LEU A 54 7.87 0.93 -3.05
C LEU A 54 8.36 -0.33 -3.78
N ASP A 55 9.55 -0.29 -4.37
CA ASP A 55 10.10 -1.44 -5.08
C ASP A 55 10.34 -2.64 -4.14
N MET A 56 10.98 -2.41 -2.99
CA MET A 56 11.24 -3.48 -2.02
C MET A 56 9.96 -4.05 -1.39
N TYR A 57 8.98 -3.19 -1.12
CA TYR A 57 7.70 -3.56 -0.53
C TYR A 57 6.76 -4.22 -1.54
N TYR A 58 6.36 -3.48 -2.58
CA TYR A 58 5.29 -3.87 -3.49
C TYR A 58 5.76 -4.93 -4.49
N ASN A 59 6.86 -4.67 -5.21
CA ASN A 59 7.40 -5.62 -6.18
C ASN A 59 8.14 -6.76 -5.47
N GLY A 60 8.97 -6.42 -4.49
CA GLY A 60 9.78 -7.36 -3.73
C GLY A 60 8.93 -8.28 -2.85
N PHE A 61 8.39 -7.76 -1.75
CA PHE A 61 7.70 -8.62 -0.78
C PHE A 61 6.31 -9.05 -1.26
N CYS A 62 5.42 -8.10 -1.59
CA CYS A 62 4.02 -8.42 -1.90
C CYS A 62 3.90 -9.31 -3.15
N ASN A 63 4.47 -8.89 -4.28
CA ASN A 63 4.29 -9.60 -5.54
C ASN A 63 5.28 -10.77 -5.76
N SER A 64 6.50 -10.70 -5.22
CA SER A 64 7.46 -11.80 -5.38
C SER A 64 7.40 -12.85 -4.26
N VAL A 65 6.88 -12.52 -3.07
CA VAL A 65 6.75 -13.47 -1.95
C VAL A 65 5.28 -13.82 -1.70
N LEU A 66 4.48 -12.86 -1.23
CA LEU A 66 3.12 -13.14 -0.74
C LEU A 66 2.20 -13.65 -1.84
N TRP A 67 2.22 -13.02 -3.01
CA TRP A 67 1.38 -13.44 -4.13
C TRP A 67 1.68 -14.89 -4.53
N GLN A 68 2.97 -15.25 -4.70
CA GLN A 68 3.35 -16.61 -5.07
C GLN A 68 2.93 -17.62 -4.01
N LEU A 69 3.12 -17.29 -2.74
CA LEU A 69 2.73 -18.10 -1.60
C LEU A 69 1.21 -18.35 -1.58
N PHE A 70 0.41 -17.30 -1.73
CA PHE A 70 -1.05 -17.37 -1.68
C PHE A 70 -1.66 -18.08 -2.90
N HIS A 71 -0.93 -18.15 -4.01
CA HIS A 71 -1.38 -18.81 -5.23
C HIS A 71 -0.75 -20.20 -5.44
N TYR A 72 -0.07 -20.75 -4.43
CA TYR A 72 0.58 -22.06 -4.49
C TYR A 72 1.54 -22.20 -5.68
N VAL A 73 2.13 -21.09 -6.13
CA VAL A 73 3.11 -21.12 -7.21
C VAL A 73 4.40 -21.72 -6.63
N PRO A 74 4.90 -22.84 -7.18
CA PRO A 74 6.13 -23.42 -6.71
C PRO A 74 7.25 -22.40 -6.96
N LEU A 75 7.85 -21.92 -5.87
CA LEU A 75 9.08 -21.17 -5.95
C LEU A 75 10.12 -22.14 -6.56
N ASN A 76 10.50 -21.92 -7.82
CA ASN A 76 11.49 -22.77 -8.46
C ASN A 76 12.84 -22.64 -7.71
N ILE A 77 13.71 -23.66 -7.80
CA ILE A 77 14.95 -23.73 -7.01
C ILE A 77 15.86 -22.51 -7.28
N ASP A 78 15.88 -21.98 -8.50
CA ASP A 78 16.67 -20.81 -8.86
C ASP A 78 16.09 -19.51 -8.28
N SER A 79 14.77 -19.39 -8.21
CA SER A 79 14.03 -18.30 -7.57
C SER A 79 14.22 -18.35 -6.06
N TRP A 80 14.14 -19.55 -5.46
CA TRP A 80 14.47 -19.76 -4.06
C TRP A 80 15.90 -19.34 -3.79
N GLN A 81 16.89 -19.79 -4.56
CA GLN A 81 18.29 -19.42 -4.33
C GLN A 81 18.51 -17.91 -4.40
N LYS A 82 17.92 -17.22 -5.38
CA LYS A 82 18.00 -15.75 -5.51
C LYS A 82 17.24 -15.00 -4.41
N MET A 83 16.09 -15.50 -3.96
CA MET A 83 15.31 -14.91 -2.85
C MET A 83 15.88 -15.27 -1.47
N SER A 84 16.56 -16.41 -1.36
CA SER A 84 17.16 -16.96 -0.15
C SER A 84 18.55 -16.42 0.15
N GLU A 85 19.01 -15.42 -0.61
CA GLU A 85 19.92 -14.44 -0.03
C GLU A 85 19.18 -13.85 1.18
N HIS A 86 19.32 -14.48 2.36
CA HIS A 86 18.55 -14.19 3.57
C HIS A 86 18.44 -12.69 3.86
N ARG A 87 19.48 -11.94 3.50
CA ARG A 87 19.54 -10.49 3.60
C ARG A 87 18.52 -9.76 2.71
N ALA A 88 18.33 -10.17 1.45
CA ALA A 88 17.39 -9.53 0.53
C ALA A 88 15.94 -9.72 0.98
N MET A 89 15.55 -10.95 1.34
CA MET A 89 14.21 -11.24 1.87
C MET A 89 13.95 -10.51 3.19
N GLN A 90 14.95 -10.43 4.08
CA GLN A 90 14.83 -9.65 5.32
C GLN A 90 14.63 -8.15 5.06
N MET A 91 15.36 -7.57 4.10
CA MET A 91 15.19 -6.17 3.70
C MET A 91 13.80 -5.92 3.08
N GLN A 92 13.31 -6.83 2.24
CA GLN A 92 11.97 -6.76 1.67
C GLN A 92 10.87 -6.87 2.74
N TRP A 93 11.04 -7.77 3.71
CA TRP A 93 10.14 -7.87 4.86
C TRP A 93 10.14 -6.59 5.69
N GLN A 94 11.32 -6.02 5.99
CA GLN A 94 11.42 -4.74 6.69
C GLN A 94 10.75 -3.62 5.91
N ALA A 95 10.94 -3.56 4.59
CA ALA A 95 10.25 -2.61 3.72
C ALA A 95 8.73 -2.79 3.77
N TYR A 96 8.23 -4.02 3.80
CA TYR A 96 6.81 -4.31 3.97
C TYR A 96 6.27 -3.77 5.31
N GLN A 97 6.99 -3.98 6.41
CA GLN A 97 6.61 -3.44 7.72
C GLN A 97 6.64 -1.90 7.73
N VAL A 98 7.67 -1.28 7.15
CA VAL A 98 7.79 0.19 7.08
C VAL A 98 6.69 0.80 6.22
N ALA A 99 6.36 0.18 5.08
CA ALA A 99 5.26 0.64 4.24
C ALA A 99 3.93 0.54 4.99
N ASN A 100 3.65 -0.60 5.62
CA ASN A 100 2.45 -0.81 6.42
C ASN A 100 2.32 0.17 7.60
N GLN A 101 3.43 0.46 8.28
CA GLN A 101 3.44 1.47 9.33
C GLN A 101 3.06 2.85 8.78
N LYS A 102 3.54 3.25 7.59
CA LYS A 102 3.13 4.51 6.95
C LYS A 102 1.64 4.57 6.66
N PHE A 103 1.02 3.46 6.26
CA PHE A 103 -0.45 3.41 6.12
C PHE A 103 -1.13 3.57 7.48
N ALA A 104 -0.68 2.83 8.49
CA ALA A 104 -1.23 2.91 9.84
C ALA A 104 -1.12 4.33 10.43
N ASP A 105 0.02 5.00 10.26
CA ASP A 105 0.24 6.37 10.73
C ASP A 105 -0.77 7.33 10.11
N VAL A 106 -0.95 7.28 8.78
CA VAL A 106 -1.92 8.14 8.08
C VAL A 106 -3.36 7.81 8.48
N VAL A 107 -3.69 6.55 8.71
CA VAL A 107 -5.00 6.12 9.23
C VAL A 107 -5.24 6.75 10.62
N LEU A 108 -4.27 6.65 11.52
CA LEU A 108 -4.38 7.17 12.88
C LEU A 108 -4.48 8.70 12.94
N GLU A 109 -3.84 9.41 12.00
CA GLU A 109 -3.97 10.87 11.88
C GLU A 109 -5.39 11.34 11.56
N HIS A 110 -6.20 10.49 10.92
CA HIS A 110 -7.55 10.85 10.44
C HIS A 110 -8.68 10.08 11.13
N TYR A 111 -8.34 9.08 11.95
CA TYR A 111 -9.31 8.26 12.67
C TYR A 111 -10.06 9.07 13.73
N VAL A 112 -11.37 8.93 13.76
CA VAL A 112 -12.23 9.42 14.84
C VAL A 112 -12.88 8.24 15.56
N PRO A 113 -13.00 8.26 16.90
CA PRO A 113 -13.68 7.20 17.64
C PRO A 113 -15.08 6.89 17.07
N GLY A 114 -15.28 5.63 16.68
CA GLY A 114 -16.51 5.16 16.04
C GLY A 114 -16.39 4.90 14.53
N ASP A 115 -15.29 5.32 13.89
CA ASP A 115 -15.03 5.02 12.49
C ASP A 115 -14.82 3.51 12.27
N ILE A 116 -15.25 3.04 11.09
CA ILE A 116 -15.04 1.66 10.62
C ILE A 116 -13.85 1.65 9.68
N MET A 117 -12.81 0.89 10.01
CA MET A 117 -11.66 0.67 9.15
C MET A 117 -11.82 -0.62 8.35
N TRP A 118 -11.71 -0.53 7.03
CA TRP A 118 -11.74 -1.68 6.13
C TRP A 118 -10.45 -1.75 5.32
N VAL A 119 -9.52 -2.60 5.77
CA VAL A 119 -8.23 -2.85 5.11
C VAL A 119 -8.42 -3.84 3.97
N GLN A 120 -7.74 -3.61 2.84
CA GLN A 120 -7.94 -4.35 1.60
C GLN A 120 -6.64 -5.02 1.14
N ASP A 121 -6.74 -6.32 0.91
CA ASP A 121 -5.77 -7.14 0.18
C ASP A 121 -4.44 -7.43 0.90
N TYR A 122 -3.62 -8.32 0.34
CA TYR A 122 -2.37 -8.83 0.93
C TYR A 122 -1.20 -7.81 1.02
N HIS A 123 -1.41 -6.61 0.48
CA HIS A 123 -0.44 -5.53 0.52
C HIS A 123 -0.39 -4.89 1.92
N LEU A 124 -1.50 -4.98 2.66
CA LEU A 124 -1.67 -4.48 4.02
C LEU A 124 -2.01 -5.62 5.00
#